data_AF-A0A1F2S2K9-F1
#
_entry.id   AF-A0A1F2S2K9-F1
#
_cell.length_a   1.000
_cell.length_b   1.000
_cell.length_c   1.000
_cell.angle_alpha   90.00
_cell.angle_beta   90.00
_cell.angle_gamma   90.00
#
_symmetry.space_group_name_H-M   'P 1'
#
loop_
_entity.id
_entity.type
_entity.pdbx_description
1 polymer ?
#
loop_
_entity_poly.entity_id
_entity_poly.type
_entity_poly.pdbx_seq_one_letter_code
_entity_poly.pdbx_strand_id
1 'polypeptide(L)'
;MRGTLARHRAEANLEIPLASMDEDLLGMYIRWNGHHVEKTVRYEKTSGRGFSKPSLVRDALDEWYRRGYPRRRWIAWAEENLEDYKRWDETGKPQIHSVRTLPLYNPDSPVMEVLKNRVSTRYWQEIPVEDEKIEKVLEASVYAPTCCNRQTWKLYVRKNPRIAAINNVSNKVLRDKAPVAVYITIDNRLYPEVWAPAEDAGIIGLQLSLAATSLGLAGCLMYGAETFNQEEFRKEYNVPPHRFMYLMYLFGYAAERTLTDKRIHADEVAVFV
;
A
#
# COMPACT_ATOMS: atom_id res chain seq x y z
N MET A 1 -18.11 1.98 -28.96
CA MET A 1 -17.24 2.74 -28.03
C MET A 1 -15.93 1.97 -27.87
N ARG A 2 -14.80 2.50 -28.34
CA ARG A 2 -13.48 1.89 -28.05
C ARG A 2 -13.18 2.11 -26.56
N GLY A 3 -12.93 1.04 -25.82
CA GLY A 3 -12.59 1.12 -24.39
C GLY A 3 -11.24 1.82 -24.18
N THR A 4 -11.03 2.38 -23.00
CA THR A 4 -9.69 2.87 -22.62
C THR A 4 -8.73 1.69 -22.46
N LEU A 5 -7.42 1.90 -22.65
CA LEU A 5 -6.42 0.86 -22.40
C LEU A 5 -6.51 0.28 -20.98
N ALA A 6 -6.80 1.14 -20.00
CA ALA A 6 -7.05 0.71 -18.62
C ALA A 6 -8.26 -0.21 -18.51
N ARG A 7 -9.36 0.08 -19.22
CA ARG A 7 -10.53 -0.80 -19.23
C ARG A 7 -10.21 -2.18 -19.83
N HIS A 8 -9.49 -2.23 -20.94
CA HIS A 8 -9.07 -3.49 -21.55
C HIS A 8 -8.17 -4.31 -20.62
N ARG A 9 -7.22 -3.68 -19.93
CA ARG A 9 -6.39 -4.35 -18.93
C ARG A 9 -7.20 -4.81 -17.72
N ALA A 10 -8.17 -4.02 -17.29
CA ALA A 10 -9.04 -4.39 -16.18
C ALA A 10 -9.88 -5.61 -16.52
N GLU A 11 -10.41 -5.69 -17.75
CA GLU A 11 -11.14 -6.86 -18.26
C GLU A 11 -10.20 -8.09 -18.33
N ALA A 12 -9.00 -7.95 -18.90
CA ALA A 12 -8.00 -9.03 -18.96
C ALA A 12 -7.60 -9.55 -17.56
N ASN A 13 -7.50 -8.67 -16.55
CA ASN A 13 -7.21 -9.08 -15.18
C ASN A 13 -8.29 -9.97 -14.56
N LEU A 14 -9.54 -9.89 -15.04
CA LEU A 14 -10.64 -10.76 -14.60
C LEU A 14 -10.62 -12.13 -15.29
N GLU A 15 -9.91 -12.25 -16.41
CA GLU A 15 -9.79 -13.48 -17.20
C GLU A 15 -8.66 -14.39 -16.72
N ILE A 16 -7.81 -13.90 -15.81
CA ILE A 16 -6.75 -14.72 -15.19
C ILE A 16 -7.40 -15.88 -14.43
N PRO A 17 -7.09 -17.15 -14.75
CA PRO A 17 -7.68 -18.28 -14.06
C PRO A 17 -7.36 -18.26 -12.56
N LEU A 18 -8.38 -18.37 -11.71
CA LEU A 18 -8.19 -18.39 -10.25
C LEU A 18 -7.20 -19.50 -9.83
N ALA A 19 -7.30 -20.67 -10.47
CA ALA A 19 -6.42 -21.82 -10.26
C ALA A 19 -4.92 -21.53 -10.54
N SER A 20 -4.59 -20.52 -11.35
CA SER A 20 -3.19 -20.16 -11.64
C SER A 20 -2.63 -19.05 -10.75
N MET A 21 -3.47 -18.40 -9.94
CA MET A 21 -3.02 -17.33 -9.04
C MET A 21 -2.20 -17.92 -7.88
N ASP A 22 -1.13 -17.25 -7.43
CA ASP A 22 -0.51 -17.57 -6.13
C ASP A 22 -1.34 -17.01 -4.96
N GLU A 23 -0.96 -17.30 -3.71
CA GLU A 23 -1.69 -16.82 -2.52
C GLU A 23 -1.82 -15.28 -2.52
N ASP A 24 -0.73 -14.57 -2.84
CA ASP A 24 -0.70 -13.10 -2.85
C ASP A 24 -1.66 -12.55 -3.92
N LEU A 25 -1.63 -13.08 -5.15
CA LEU A 25 -2.49 -12.64 -6.26
C LEU A 25 -3.96 -12.93 -6.00
N LEU A 26 -4.28 -14.14 -5.49
CA LEU A 26 -5.65 -14.52 -5.18
C LEU A 26 -6.21 -13.62 -4.06
N GLY A 27 -5.41 -13.34 -3.03
CA GLY A 27 -5.79 -12.42 -1.98
C GLY A 27 -6.01 -10.99 -2.50
N MET A 28 -5.14 -10.49 -3.37
CA MET A 28 -5.33 -9.20 -4.04
C MET A 28 -6.61 -9.17 -4.89
N TYR A 29 -6.91 -10.25 -5.60
CA TYR A 29 -8.09 -10.39 -6.43
C TYR A 29 -9.39 -10.34 -5.60
N ILE A 30 -9.42 -11.04 -4.46
CA ILE A 30 -10.53 -11.00 -3.50
C ILE A 30 -10.74 -9.58 -2.97
N ARG A 31 -9.66 -8.91 -2.53
CA ARG A 31 -9.76 -7.54 -1.99
C ARG A 31 -10.22 -6.54 -3.04
N TRP A 32 -9.68 -6.63 -4.24
CA TRP A 32 -10.03 -5.76 -5.36
C TRP A 32 -11.51 -5.87 -5.72
N ASN A 33 -12.01 -7.09 -5.95
CA ASN A 33 -13.40 -7.28 -6.33
C ASN A 33 -14.35 -7.07 -5.14
N GLY A 34 -13.94 -7.43 -3.93
CA GLY A 34 -14.67 -7.13 -2.69
C GLY A 34 -14.89 -5.62 -2.50
N HIS A 35 -13.91 -4.79 -2.85
CA HIS A 35 -14.04 -3.33 -2.77
C HIS A 35 -15.06 -2.79 -3.78
N HIS A 36 -15.14 -3.39 -4.98
CA HIS A 36 -16.18 -3.02 -5.95
C HIS A 36 -17.57 -3.44 -5.48
N VAL A 37 -17.70 -4.58 -4.82
CA VAL A 37 -18.96 -5.01 -4.19
C VAL A 37 -19.35 -4.03 -3.09
N GLU A 38 -18.42 -3.73 -2.17
CA GLU A 38 -18.61 -2.74 -1.10
C GLU A 38 -19.09 -1.39 -1.65
N LYS A 39 -18.42 -0.86 -2.68
CA LYS A 39 -18.86 0.41 -3.30
C LYS A 39 -20.24 0.32 -3.91
N THR A 40 -20.58 -0.80 -4.55
CA THR A 40 -21.88 -0.99 -5.21
C THR A 40 -23.01 -0.89 -4.20
N VAL A 41 -22.87 -1.56 -3.05
CA VAL A 41 -23.94 -1.63 -2.04
C VAL A 41 -24.15 -0.32 -1.28
N ARG A 42 -23.30 0.70 -1.44
CA ARG A 42 -23.48 2.03 -0.83
C ARG A 42 -24.43 2.95 -1.60
N TYR A 43 -24.89 2.56 -2.79
CA TYR A 43 -25.80 3.35 -3.61
C TYR A 43 -27.16 2.67 -3.76
N GLU A 44 -28.18 3.43 -4.15
CA GLU A 44 -29.46 2.85 -4.56
C GLU A 44 -29.28 1.96 -5.79
N LYS A 45 -30.07 0.88 -5.88
CA LYS A 45 -30.00 -0.05 -6.99
C LYS A 45 -30.54 0.58 -8.28
N THR A 46 -29.68 0.70 -9.27
CA THR A 46 -30.01 1.16 -10.64
C THR A 46 -29.73 0.08 -11.66
N SER A 47 -30.38 0.14 -12.82
CA SER A 47 -30.12 -0.80 -13.91
C SER A 47 -28.66 -0.67 -14.40
N GLY A 48 -27.92 -1.79 -14.38
CA GLY A 48 -26.60 -1.92 -15.00
C GLY A 48 -25.35 -1.74 -14.12
N ARG A 49 -25.45 -1.57 -12.79
CA ARG A 49 -24.26 -1.46 -11.91
C ARG A 49 -24.00 -2.73 -11.08
N GLY A 50 -22.74 -3.18 -11.10
CA GLY A 50 -22.16 -4.03 -10.04
C GLY A 50 -22.54 -5.51 -10.02
N PHE A 51 -23.31 -6.02 -10.98
CA PHE A 51 -23.86 -7.40 -10.94
C PHE A 51 -22.84 -8.53 -11.10
N SER A 52 -21.72 -8.32 -11.80
CA SER A 52 -20.74 -9.39 -12.04
C SER A 52 -19.69 -9.55 -10.95
N LYS A 53 -19.51 -8.56 -10.08
CA LYS A 53 -18.43 -8.57 -9.07
C LYS A 53 -18.65 -9.56 -7.91
N PRO A 54 -19.87 -9.77 -7.39
CA PRO A 54 -20.12 -10.72 -6.31
C PRO A 54 -19.81 -12.17 -6.67
N SER A 55 -20.07 -12.61 -7.91
CA SER A 55 -19.71 -13.98 -8.33
C SER A 55 -18.20 -14.18 -8.32
N LEU A 56 -17.44 -13.21 -8.85
CA LEU A 56 -15.97 -13.27 -8.85
C LEU A 56 -15.38 -13.34 -7.44
N VAL A 57 -15.98 -12.65 -6.47
CA VAL A 57 -15.55 -12.73 -5.06
C VAL A 57 -15.88 -14.11 -4.48
N ARG A 58 -17.07 -14.66 -4.73
CA ARG A 58 -17.46 -16.00 -4.29
C ARG A 58 -16.51 -17.06 -4.85
N ASP A 59 -16.31 -17.09 -6.17
CA ASP A 59 -15.47 -18.07 -6.83
C ASP A 59 -14.02 -18.02 -6.31
N ALA A 60 -13.51 -16.80 -6.04
CA ALA A 60 -12.17 -16.61 -5.49
C ALA A 60 -12.07 -17.02 -4.01
N LEU A 61 -13.12 -16.81 -3.21
CA LEU A 61 -13.18 -17.30 -1.82
C LEU A 61 -13.27 -18.83 -1.78
N ASP A 62 -14.05 -19.44 -2.67
CA ASP A 62 -14.13 -20.89 -2.81
C ASP A 62 -12.77 -21.48 -3.17
N GLU A 63 -12.05 -20.86 -4.12
CA GLU A 63 -10.69 -21.26 -4.47
C GLU A 63 -9.70 -21.06 -3.30
N TRP A 64 -9.83 -19.98 -2.53
CA TRP A 64 -9.02 -19.71 -1.34
C TRP A 64 -9.16 -20.81 -0.30
N TYR A 65 -10.41 -21.17 0.03
CA TYR A 65 -10.70 -22.23 1.00
C TYR A 65 -10.38 -23.63 0.47
N ARG A 66 -10.60 -23.90 -0.83
CA ARG A 66 -10.22 -25.17 -1.47
C ARG A 66 -8.73 -25.45 -1.35
N ARG A 67 -7.88 -24.42 -1.32
CA ARG A 67 -6.42 -24.53 -1.12
C ARG A 67 -5.99 -24.62 0.34
N GLY A 68 -6.93 -24.56 1.28
CA GLY A 68 -6.64 -24.61 2.72
C GLY A 68 -6.00 -23.34 3.27
N TYR A 69 -6.11 -22.20 2.56
CA TYR A 69 -5.59 -20.93 3.05
C TYR A 69 -6.43 -20.41 4.23
N PRO A 70 -5.80 -19.78 5.24
CA PRO A 70 -6.49 -19.44 6.48
C PRO A 70 -7.49 -18.30 6.29
N ARG A 71 -8.55 -18.29 7.11
CA ARG A 71 -9.47 -17.16 7.19
C ARG A 71 -8.77 -15.97 7.86
N ARG A 72 -8.64 -14.86 7.13
CA ARG A 72 -8.03 -13.61 7.61
C ARG A 72 -9.09 -12.53 7.82
N ARG A 73 -8.75 -11.42 8.51
CA ARG A 73 -9.68 -10.29 8.73
C ARG A 73 -10.27 -9.74 7.43
N TRP A 74 -9.45 -9.60 6.38
CA TRP A 74 -9.91 -9.12 5.08
C TRP A 74 -10.70 -10.17 4.28
N ILE A 75 -10.57 -11.47 4.60
CA ILE A 75 -11.45 -12.52 4.07
C ILE A 75 -12.84 -12.36 4.69
N ALA A 76 -12.91 -12.20 6.01
CA ALA A 76 -14.17 -11.94 6.71
C ALA A 76 -14.90 -10.70 6.18
N TRP A 77 -14.16 -9.62 5.89
CA TRP A 77 -14.71 -8.42 5.24
C TRP A 77 -15.27 -8.71 3.83
N ALA A 78 -14.59 -9.54 3.03
CA ALA A 78 -15.09 -9.91 1.71
C ALA A 78 -16.37 -10.76 1.79
N GLU A 79 -16.46 -11.66 2.76
CA GLU A 79 -17.68 -12.42 3.08
C GLU A 79 -18.82 -11.49 3.50
N GLU A 80 -18.55 -10.53 4.38
CA GLU A 80 -19.54 -9.54 4.84
C GLU A 80 -20.07 -8.67 3.69
N ASN A 81 -19.20 -8.26 2.76
CA ASN A 81 -19.60 -7.53 1.55
C ASN A 81 -20.55 -8.35 0.66
N LEU A 82 -20.38 -9.68 0.60
CA LEU A 82 -21.31 -10.55 -0.12
C LEU A 82 -22.67 -10.63 0.56
N GLU A 83 -22.71 -10.64 1.89
CA GLU A 83 -23.96 -10.58 2.65
C GLU A 83 -24.66 -9.23 2.51
N ASP A 84 -23.91 -8.13 2.51
CA ASP A 84 -24.45 -6.80 2.16
C ASP A 84 -25.02 -6.82 0.74
N TYR A 85 -24.30 -7.41 -0.22
CA TYR A 85 -24.79 -7.48 -1.60
C TYR A 85 -26.12 -8.22 -1.72
N LYS A 86 -26.30 -9.34 -1.00
CA LYS A 86 -27.58 -10.06 -0.98
C LYS A 86 -28.71 -9.15 -0.48
N ARG A 87 -28.53 -8.50 0.67
CA ARG A 87 -29.52 -7.54 1.21
C ARG A 87 -29.80 -6.38 0.27
N TRP A 88 -28.75 -5.85 -0.36
CA TRP A 88 -28.88 -4.78 -1.36
C TRP A 88 -29.68 -5.22 -2.58
N ASP A 89 -29.43 -6.43 -3.08
CA ASP A 89 -30.09 -6.98 -4.26
C ASP A 89 -31.59 -7.20 -4.02
N GLU A 90 -31.93 -7.67 -2.81
CA GLU A 90 -33.30 -7.89 -2.33
C GLU A 90 -34.06 -6.58 -2.08
N THR A 91 -33.43 -5.63 -1.38
CA THR A 91 -34.12 -4.42 -0.89
C THR A 91 -34.05 -3.25 -1.88
N GLY A 92 -33.07 -3.25 -2.79
CA GLY A 92 -32.74 -2.12 -3.65
C GLY A 92 -32.15 -0.90 -2.91
N LYS A 93 -31.96 -0.98 -1.59
CA LYS A 93 -31.52 0.13 -0.73
C LYS A 93 -30.04 0.05 -0.40
N PRO A 94 -29.36 1.20 -0.19
CA PRO A 94 -28.00 1.23 0.31
C PRO A 94 -27.83 0.43 1.61
N GLN A 95 -26.79 -0.38 1.69
CA GLN A 95 -26.38 -1.09 2.90
C GLN A 95 -25.38 -0.22 3.64
N ILE A 96 -25.90 0.60 4.55
CA ILE A 96 -25.10 1.51 5.35
C ILE A 96 -24.92 0.90 6.72
N HIS A 97 -23.65 0.68 7.10
CA HIS A 97 -23.33 0.20 8.42
C HIS A 97 -23.44 1.37 9.39
N SER A 98 -23.99 1.15 10.58
CA SER A 98 -24.07 2.18 11.60
C SER A 98 -22.68 2.79 11.82
N VAL A 99 -22.61 4.10 11.98
CA VAL A 99 -21.41 4.77 12.49
C VAL A 99 -21.18 4.22 13.90
N ARG A 100 -20.48 3.08 14.04
CA ARG A 100 -19.77 2.78 15.29
C ARG A 100 -18.96 4.02 15.52
N THR A 101 -19.26 4.78 16.59
CA THR A 101 -18.67 6.09 16.92
C THR A 101 -17.32 6.18 16.24
N LEU A 102 -17.28 6.81 15.05
CA LEU A 102 -16.00 7.06 14.41
C LEU A 102 -15.26 7.80 15.52
N PRO A 103 -14.12 7.30 16.01
CA PRO A 103 -13.32 8.12 16.89
C PRO A 103 -12.95 9.32 16.02
N LEU A 104 -13.77 10.37 16.07
CA LEU A 104 -13.47 11.70 15.57
C LEU A 104 -12.33 12.12 16.47
N TYR A 105 -11.14 11.64 16.14
CA TYR A 105 -10.05 11.60 17.07
C TYR A 105 -9.54 13.01 17.26
N ASN A 106 -9.74 13.43 18.50
CA ASN A 106 -9.17 14.51 19.28
C ASN A 106 -8.61 15.76 18.55
N PRO A 107 -9.18 16.95 18.82
CA PRO A 107 -8.64 18.25 18.38
C PRO A 107 -7.18 18.55 18.79
N ASP A 108 -6.60 17.86 19.77
CA ASP A 108 -5.19 18.02 20.19
C ASP A 108 -4.23 17.03 19.52
N SER A 109 -4.58 16.50 18.35
CA SER A 109 -3.76 15.52 17.64
C SER A 109 -2.36 16.06 17.28
N PRO A 110 -1.26 15.40 17.67
CA PRO A 110 0.10 15.83 17.32
C PRO A 110 0.43 15.57 15.84
N VAL A 111 -0.52 15.13 15.01
CA VAL A 111 -0.32 14.85 13.59
C VAL A 111 0.31 16.04 12.87
N MET A 112 -0.12 17.27 13.17
CA MET A 112 0.48 18.46 12.56
C MET A 112 1.95 18.64 12.95
N GLU A 113 2.33 18.28 14.17
CA GLU A 113 3.72 18.30 14.61
C GLU A 113 4.54 17.22 13.90
N VAL A 114 4.00 16.01 13.75
CA VAL A 114 4.66 14.93 13.00
C VAL A 114 4.86 15.34 11.54
N LEU A 115 3.83 15.91 10.89
CA LEU A 115 3.91 16.36 9.50
C LEU A 115 4.98 17.45 9.31
N LYS A 116 5.07 18.41 10.24
CA LYS A 116 6.07 19.50 10.21
C LYS A 116 7.48 19.01 10.51
N ASN A 117 7.64 18.06 11.42
CA ASN A 117 8.95 17.53 11.83
C ASN A 117 9.47 16.44 10.88
N ARG A 118 8.60 15.79 10.09
CA ARG A 118 9.02 14.84 9.08
C ARG A 118 9.84 15.59 8.02
N VAL A 119 11.14 15.32 7.99
CA VAL A 119 12.10 15.89 7.03
C VAL A 119 12.98 14.78 6.49
N SER A 120 13.53 15.01 5.29
CA SER A 120 14.46 14.05 4.68
C SER A 120 15.81 14.09 5.40
N THR A 121 16.05 13.10 6.25
CA THR A 121 17.31 12.92 6.99
C THR A 121 18.22 11.92 6.26
N ARG A 122 19.50 12.27 6.14
CA ARG A 122 20.51 11.51 5.39
C ARG A 122 21.75 11.14 6.22
N TYR A 123 21.84 11.65 7.45
CA TYR A 123 22.88 11.30 8.40
C TYR A 123 22.24 10.80 9.69
N TRP A 124 22.68 9.64 10.14
CA TRP A 124 22.15 8.97 11.32
C TRP A 124 23.26 8.68 12.31
N GLN A 125 22.88 8.57 13.57
CA GLN A 125 23.78 8.13 14.63
C GLN A 125 24.10 6.66 14.42
N GLU A 126 25.29 6.23 14.86
CA GLU A 126 25.70 4.82 14.85
C GLU A 126 25.06 4.04 16.01
N ILE A 127 23.75 4.19 16.18
CA ILE A 127 22.94 3.53 17.21
C ILE A 127 21.90 2.66 16.51
N PRO A 128 21.75 1.38 16.89
CA PRO A 128 20.75 0.50 16.31
C PRO A 128 19.33 0.99 16.64
N VAL A 129 18.42 0.81 15.69
CA VAL A 129 16.98 1.00 15.95
C VAL A 129 16.42 -0.26 16.61
N GLU A 130 15.63 -0.06 17.65
CA GLU A 130 14.95 -1.12 18.40
C GLU A 130 13.94 -1.86 17.52
N ASP A 131 13.87 -3.19 17.66
CA ASP A 131 12.93 -4.02 16.88
C ASP A 131 11.47 -3.58 17.06
N GLU A 132 11.08 -3.26 18.29
CA GLU A 132 9.73 -2.77 18.60
C GLU A 132 9.37 -1.50 17.81
N LYS A 133 10.33 -0.58 17.61
CA LYS A 133 10.08 0.63 16.81
C LYS A 133 9.96 0.28 15.34
N ILE A 134 10.80 -0.62 14.83
CA ILE A 134 10.71 -1.09 13.43
C ILE A 134 9.36 -1.75 13.19
N GLU A 135 8.93 -2.65 14.09
CA GLU A 135 7.63 -3.32 14.02
C GLU A 135 6.48 -2.31 14.01
N LYS A 136 6.50 -1.30 14.88
CA LYS A 136 5.48 -0.22 14.88
C LYS A 136 5.48 0.59 13.59
N VAL A 137 6.65 0.88 13.01
CA VAL A 137 6.73 1.53 11.68
C VAL A 137 6.09 0.64 10.62
N LEU A 138 6.39 -0.66 10.62
CA LEU A 138 5.83 -1.60 9.66
C LEU A 138 4.33 -1.82 9.85
N GLU A 139 3.83 -1.81 11.10
CA GLU A 139 2.40 -1.92 11.41
C GLU A 139 1.61 -0.79 10.76
N ALA A 140 2.19 0.41 10.67
CA ALA A 140 1.58 1.54 9.98
C ALA A 140 1.19 1.20 8.53
N SER A 141 1.88 0.25 7.89
CA SER A 141 1.55 -0.20 6.53
C SER A 141 0.18 -0.86 6.40
N VAL A 142 -0.32 -1.49 7.47
CA VAL A 142 -1.61 -2.19 7.45
C VAL A 142 -2.77 -1.21 7.32
N TYR A 143 -2.57 0.04 7.73
CA TYR A 143 -3.58 1.10 7.71
C TYR A 143 -3.50 1.99 6.47
N ALA A 144 -2.55 1.76 5.56
CA ALA A 144 -2.39 2.60 4.38
C ALA A 144 -3.49 2.32 3.36
N PRO A 145 -4.08 3.35 2.72
CA PRO A 145 -5.01 3.14 1.63
C PRO A 145 -4.28 2.64 0.39
N THR A 146 -5.01 1.95 -0.49
CA THR A 146 -4.53 1.57 -1.84
C THR A 146 -5.63 1.75 -2.86
N CYS A 147 -5.22 1.93 -4.12
CA CYS A 147 -6.13 1.92 -5.26
C CYS A 147 -6.99 0.64 -5.25
N CYS A 148 -8.30 0.84 -5.09
CA CYS A 148 -9.32 -0.20 -4.93
C CYS A 148 -9.00 -1.26 -3.86
N ASN A 149 -8.37 -0.86 -2.75
CA ASN A 149 -8.05 -1.73 -1.61
C ASN A 149 -7.21 -2.97 -1.94
N ARG A 150 -6.43 -2.95 -3.03
CA ARG A 150 -5.66 -4.12 -3.47
C ARG A 150 -4.60 -4.56 -2.47
N GLN A 151 -4.00 -3.62 -1.73
CA GLN A 151 -2.94 -3.87 -0.74
C GLN A 151 -1.83 -4.74 -1.33
N THR A 152 -1.17 -4.23 -2.37
CA THR A 152 -0.25 -4.95 -3.26
C THR A 152 1.20 -4.94 -2.77
N TRP A 153 1.50 -4.14 -1.75
CA TRP A 153 2.87 -3.97 -1.27
C TRP A 153 3.39 -5.19 -0.53
N LYS A 154 4.71 -5.37 -0.62
CA LYS A 154 5.48 -6.21 0.31
C LYS A 154 6.75 -5.47 0.66
N LEU A 155 7.02 -5.37 1.95
CA LEU A 155 8.12 -4.62 2.51
C LEU A 155 9.28 -5.58 2.77
N TYR A 156 10.42 -5.33 2.16
CA TYR A 156 11.67 -6.04 2.47
C TYR A 156 12.47 -5.17 3.41
N VAL A 157 12.70 -5.65 4.62
CA VAL A 157 13.29 -4.86 5.71
C VAL A 157 14.67 -5.40 6.02
N ARG A 158 15.66 -4.51 6.10
CA ARG A 158 17.03 -4.87 6.43
C ARG A 158 17.63 -3.88 7.40
N LYS A 159 18.09 -4.38 8.55
CA LYS A 159 19.02 -3.66 9.43
C LYS A 159 20.42 -3.71 8.81
N ASN A 160 21.18 -2.62 8.93
CA ASN A 160 22.51 -2.48 8.35
C ASN A 160 22.52 -2.88 6.86
N PRO A 161 21.85 -2.10 5.98
CA PRO A 161 21.59 -2.45 4.59
C PRO A 161 22.82 -2.22 3.68
N ARG A 162 24.03 -2.34 4.24
CA ARG A 162 25.27 -2.41 3.48
C ARG A 162 25.38 -3.78 2.85
N ILE A 163 25.44 -3.83 1.52
CA ILE A 163 25.40 -5.07 0.74
C ILE A 163 26.40 -4.97 -0.39
N ALA A 164 27.35 -5.90 -0.41
CA ALA A 164 28.35 -5.97 -1.49
C ALA A 164 27.73 -6.44 -2.82
N ALA A 165 26.67 -7.26 -2.79
CA ALA A 165 26.01 -7.76 -3.99
C ALA A 165 25.21 -6.68 -4.76
N ILE A 166 24.83 -5.58 -4.10
CA ILE A 166 24.06 -4.48 -4.70
C ILE A 166 24.95 -3.22 -4.69
N ASN A 167 25.95 -3.19 -5.57
CA ASN A 167 26.97 -2.13 -5.61
C ASN A 167 26.70 -1.03 -6.65
N ASN A 168 25.93 -1.31 -7.70
CA ASN A 168 25.65 -0.36 -8.77
C ASN A 168 24.26 0.24 -8.65
N VAL A 169 23.96 0.85 -7.50
CA VAL A 169 22.67 1.52 -7.27
C VAL A 169 22.83 2.99 -6.96
N SER A 170 21.86 3.78 -7.42
CA SER A 170 21.75 5.17 -7.00
C SER A 170 21.74 5.24 -5.46
N ASN A 171 22.44 6.22 -4.91
CA ASN A 171 22.45 6.49 -3.46
C ASN A 171 23.02 5.37 -2.56
N LYS A 172 23.89 4.49 -3.09
CA LYS A 172 24.61 3.46 -2.32
C LYS A 172 25.23 4.00 -1.03
N VAL A 173 25.95 5.11 -1.11
CA VAL A 173 26.64 5.71 0.04
C VAL A 173 25.67 6.04 1.17
N LEU A 174 24.47 6.51 0.82
CA LEU A 174 23.44 6.84 1.79
C LEU A 174 22.83 5.58 2.40
N ARG A 175 22.47 4.61 1.56
CA ARG A 175 21.97 3.30 2.01
C ARG A 175 22.94 2.65 2.99
N ASP A 176 24.22 2.56 2.65
CA ASP A 176 25.24 1.87 3.44
C ASP A 176 25.51 2.51 4.81
N LYS A 177 25.03 3.74 5.05
CA LYS A 177 25.10 4.47 6.32
C LYS A 177 23.79 4.43 7.12
N ALA A 178 22.68 4.01 6.51
CA ALA A 178 21.39 3.97 7.18
C ALA A 178 21.34 2.80 8.18
N PRO A 179 20.83 2.99 9.41
CA PRO A 179 20.61 1.88 10.34
C PRO A 179 19.61 0.85 9.82
N VAL A 180 18.53 1.31 9.15
CA VAL A 180 17.48 0.44 8.59
C VAL A 180 17.11 0.89 7.18
N ALA A 181 16.89 -0.08 6.29
CA ALA A 181 16.25 0.11 4.99
C ALA A 181 14.95 -0.70 4.90
N VAL A 182 13.92 -0.10 4.33
CA VAL A 182 12.68 -0.75 3.89
C VAL A 182 12.56 -0.56 2.39
N TYR A 183 12.65 -1.65 1.63
CA TYR A 183 12.38 -1.66 0.19
C TYR A 183 10.90 -1.92 -0.04
N ILE A 184 10.23 -0.95 -0.64
CA ILE A 184 8.79 -0.95 -0.90
C ILE A 184 8.58 -1.52 -2.29
N THR A 185 8.11 -2.76 -2.33
CA THR A 185 7.78 -3.42 -3.60
C THR A 185 6.29 -3.47 -3.82
N ILE A 186 5.84 -3.27 -5.05
CA ILE A 186 4.44 -3.38 -5.46
C ILE A 186 4.29 -4.55 -6.41
N ASP A 187 3.24 -5.35 -6.21
CA ASP A 187 2.79 -6.34 -7.19
C ASP A 187 1.91 -5.68 -8.25
N ASN A 188 2.41 -5.64 -9.49
CA ASN A 188 1.77 -4.89 -10.57
C ASN A 188 0.66 -5.67 -11.29
N ARG A 189 0.45 -6.96 -10.98
CA ARG A 189 -0.36 -7.87 -11.82
C ARG A 189 -1.82 -7.45 -11.97
N LEU A 190 -2.42 -6.80 -10.97
CA LEU A 190 -3.84 -6.40 -10.98
C LEU A 190 -4.08 -4.90 -11.19
N TYR A 191 -3.06 -4.15 -11.65
CA TYR A 191 -3.23 -2.74 -12.00
C TYR A 191 -3.54 -2.57 -13.49
N PRO A 192 -4.74 -2.06 -13.82
CA PRO A 192 -5.03 -1.63 -15.19
C PRO A 192 -4.32 -0.32 -15.55
N GLU A 193 -4.18 0.59 -14.58
CA GLU A 193 -3.54 1.89 -14.76
C GLU A 193 -2.02 1.78 -14.69
N VAL A 194 -1.32 2.57 -15.52
CA VAL A 194 0.16 2.58 -15.57
C VAL A 194 0.77 3.19 -14.30
N TRP A 195 0.15 4.23 -13.76
CA TRP A 195 0.74 5.07 -12.70
C TRP A 195 0.25 4.74 -11.29
N ALA A 196 -0.90 4.06 -11.16
CA ALA A 196 -1.48 3.70 -9.87
C ALA A 196 -0.54 2.87 -8.97
N PRO A 197 0.33 1.97 -9.48
CA PRO A 197 1.33 1.32 -8.63
C PRO A 197 2.29 2.29 -7.95
N ALA A 198 2.74 3.34 -8.67
CA ALA A 198 3.66 4.33 -8.14
C ALA A 198 2.99 5.23 -7.10
N GLU A 199 1.70 5.54 -7.29
CA GLU A 199 0.87 6.25 -6.32
C GLU A 199 0.76 5.45 -5.02
N ASP A 200 0.38 4.17 -5.09
CA ASP A 200 0.28 3.31 -3.91
C ASP A 200 1.63 3.16 -3.19
N ALA A 201 2.74 3.08 -3.94
CA ALA A 201 4.10 3.11 -3.37
C ALA A 201 4.40 4.42 -2.63
N GLY A 202 4.02 5.57 -3.20
CA GLY A 202 4.17 6.89 -2.58
C GLY A 202 3.36 7.03 -1.28
N ILE A 203 2.11 6.57 -1.30
CA ILE A 203 1.22 6.56 -0.13
C ILE A 203 1.85 5.76 1.02
N ILE A 204 2.24 4.51 0.76
CA ILE A 204 2.83 3.69 1.82
C ILE A 204 4.18 4.23 2.28
N GLY A 205 5.00 4.75 1.36
CA GLY A 205 6.28 5.37 1.70
C GLY A 205 6.10 6.56 2.66
N LEU A 206 5.15 7.45 2.37
CA LEU A 206 4.84 8.57 3.26
C LEU A 206 4.32 8.08 4.61
N GLN A 207 3.44 7.09 4.63
CA GLN A 207 2.87 6.52 5.85
C GLN A 207 3.94 5.95 6.78
N LEU A 208 4.86 5.15 6.25
CA LEU A 208 6.01 4.63 7.00
C LEU A 208 6.90 5.77 7.52
N SER A 209 7.13 6.80 6.71
CA SER A 209 7.95 7.95 7.10
C SER A 209 7.32 8.75 8.24
N LEU A 210 5.99 8.90 8.26
CA LEU A 210 5.27 9.59 9.34
C LEU A 210 5.26 8.77 10.63
N ALA A 211 5.04 7.46 10.53
CA ALA A 211 5.12 6.55 11.68
C ALA A 211 6.52 6.58 12.31
N ALA A 212 7.58 6.52 11.51
CA ALA A 212 8.95 6.65 12.02
C ALA A 212 9.16 7.99 12.75
N THR A 213 8.66 9.09 12.17
CA THR A 213 8.76 10.43 12.77
C THR A 213 8.06 10.49 14.13
N SER A 214 6.87 9.88 14.26
CA SER A 214 6.16 9.81 15.55
C SER A 214 6.89 9.02 16.64
N LEU A 215 7.88 8.20 16.28
CA LEU A 215 8.68 7.38 17.20
C LEU A 215 10.06 7.99 17.51
N GLY A 216 10.28 9.24 17.10
CA GLY A 216 11.55 9.95 17.25
C GLY A 216 12.65 9.50 16.28
N LEU A 217 12.27 8.81 15.20
CA LEU A 217 13.17 8.40 14.13
C LEU A 217 13.04 9.36 12.95
N ALA A 218 14.09 9.46 12.13
CA ALA A 218 14.08 10.28 10.94
C ALA A 218 14.67 9.53 9.75
N GLY A 219 14.26 9.88 8.54
CA GLY A 219 14.64 9.12 7.37
C GLY A 219 14.44 9.85 6.05
N CYS A 220 14.83 9.18 4.96
CA CYS A 220 14.66 9.68 3.62
C CYS A 220 14.00 8.61 2.75
N LEU A 221 12.93 9.01 2.07
CA LEU A 221 12.35 8.24 0.96
C LEU A 221 13.21 8.47 -0.28
N MET A 222 13.59 7.38 -0.91
CA MET A 222 14.48 7.35 -2.06
C MET A 222 13.77 6.68 -3.21
N TYR A 223 13.77 7.37 -4.35
CA TYR A 223 13.24 6.83 -5.59
C TYR A 223 14.07 5.66 -6.08
N GLY A 224 13.42 4.52 -6.34
CA GLY A 224 14.10 3.26 -6.68
C GLY A 224 13.69 2.66 -8.02
N ALA A 225 12.51 3.00 -8.55
CA ALA A 225 11.90 2.34 -9.71
C ALA A 225 12.87 2.16 -10.91
N GLU A 226 13.46 3.24 -11.43
CA GLU A 226 14.35 3.20 -12.60
C GLU A 226 15.83 3.33 -12.23
N THR A 227 16.14 3.71 -10.99
CA THR A 227 17.52 4.01 -10.58
C THR A 227 18.16 2.92 -9.74
N PHE A 228 17.39 1.93 -9.29
CA PHE A 228 17.86 0.77 -8.56
C PHE A 228 17.90 -0.45 -9.47
N ASN A 229 18.93 -1.27 -9.32
CA ASN A 229 19.06 -2.50 -10.08
C ASN A 229 18.02 -3.53 -9.59
N GLN A 230 16.89 -3.61 -10.31
CA GLN A 230 15.78 -4.51 -9.98
C GLN A 230 16.20 -5.99 -10.08
N GLU A 231 17.13 -6.35 -10.97
CA GLU A 231 17.58 -7.73 -11.12
C GLU A 231 18.47 -8.17 -9.96
N GLU A 232 19.44 -7.34 -9.56
CA GLU A 232 20.26 -7.59 -8.37
C GLU A 232 19.39 -7.66 -7.11
N PHE A 233 18.43 -6.75 -6.97
CA PHE A 233 17.47 -6.76 -5.87
C PHE A 233 16.68 -8.08 -5.80
N ARG A 234 16.16 -8.55 -6.95
CA ARG A 234 15.42 -9.80 -7.02
C ARG A 234 16.27 -11.00 -6.64
N LYS A 235 17.51 -11.05 -7.13
CA LYS A 235 18.45 -12.13 -6.80
C LYS A 235 18.82 -12.14 -5.31
N GLU A 236 19.14 -10.98 -4.75
CA GLU A 236 19.56 -10.85 -3.34
C GLU A 236 18.43 -11.24 -2.37
N TYR A 237 17.20 -10.80 -2.63
CA TYR A 237 16.08 -10.96 -1.70
C TYR A 237 15.05 -12.00 -2.13
N ASN A 238 15.36 -12.80 -3.16
CA ASN A 238 14.45 -13.76 -3.76
C ASN A 238 13.07 -13.14 -4.11
N VAL A 239 13.09 -11.93 -4.68
CA VAL A 239 11.86 -11.20 -5.00
C VAL A 239 11.28 -11.75 -6.31
N PRO A 240 10.00 -12.13 -6.34
CA PRO A 240 9.35 -12.58 -7.57
C PRO A 240 9.38 -11.53 -8.70
N PRO A 241 9.42 -11.95 -9.98
CA PRO A 241 9.57 -11.03 -11.11
C PRO A 241 8.41 -10.04 -11.27
N HIS A 242 7.21 -10.41 -10.80
CA HIS A 242 6.01 -9.57 -10.84
C HIS A 242 5.99 -8.45 -9.79
N ARG A 243 6.94 -8.47 -8.84
CA ARG A 243 7.12 -7.39 -7.87
C ARG A 243 8.21 -6.43 -8.35
N PHE A 244 7.92 -5.15 -8.18
CA PHE A 244 8.79 -4.07 -8.62
C PHE A 244 9.09 -3.15 -7.43
N MET A 245 10.37 -2.84 -7.18
CA MET A 245 10.77 -1.97 -6.08
C MET A 245 10.65 -0.52 -6.54
N TYR A 246 9.66 0.19 -5.98
CA TYR A 246 9.36 1.58 -6.37
C TYR A 246 10.15 2.58 -5.52
N LEU A 247 10.14 2.37 -4.21
CA LEU A 247 10.74 3.27 -3.23
C LEU A 247 11.56 2.49 -2.21
N MET A 248 12.61 3.13 -1.72
CA MET A 248 13.37 2.69 -0.56
C MET A 248 13.26 3.72 0.54
N TYR A 249 12.88 3.31 1.75
CA TYR A 249 12.86 4.16 2.92
C TYR A 249 14.04 3.83 3.83
N LEU A 250 14.92 4.80 4.05
CA LEU A 250 16.08 4.69 4.93
C LEU A 250 15.82 5.47 6.20
N PHE A 251 16.03 4.88 7.38
CA PHE A 251 15.76 5.58 8.64
C PHE A 251 16.62 5.12 9.82
N GLY A 252 16.65 5.96 10.86
CA GLY A 252 17.35 5.77 12.11
C GLY A 252 17.25 7.00 13.02
N TYR A 253 18.08 7.06 14.06
CA TYR A 253 18.21 8.26 14.89
C TYR A 253 19.00 9.33 14.14
N ALA A 254 18.46 10.54 14.02
CA ALA A 254 19.11 11.62 13.26
C ALA A 254 20.45 12.03 13.92
N ALA A 255 21.49 12.17 13.10
CA ALA A 255 22.78 12.80 13.47
C ALA A 255 22.95 14.18 12.82
N GLU A 256 21.91 14.70 12.19
CA GLU A 256 21.87 16.03 11.61
C GLU A 256 20.60 16.77 12.01
N ARG A 257 20.65 18.10 11.92
CA ARG A 257 19.46 18.94 11.96
C ARG A 257 19.14 19.40 10.54
N THR A 258 18.03 18.94 9.98
CA THR A 258 17.53 19.42 8.69
C THR A 258 16.69 20.69 8.90
N LEU A 259 16.95 21.73 8.10
CA LEU A 259 16.12 22.94 8.09
C LEU A 259 14.71 22.62 7.56
N THR A 260 13.68 23.01 8.32
CA THR A 260 12.26 22.69 8.07
C THR A 260 11.52 23.76 7.26
N ASP A 261 12.05 24.99 7.20
CA ASP A 261 11.43 26.13 6.53
C ASP A 261 11.81 26.19 5.04
N LYS A 262 11.19 25.33 4.22
CA LYS A 262 11.48 25.20 2.77
C LYS A 262 10.23 24.94 1.92
N ARG A 263 9.03 25.17 2.45
CA ARG A 263 7.77 24.86 1.77
C ARG A 263 7.05 26.16 1.43
N ILE A 264 6.47 26.20 0.24
CA ILE A 264 5.55 27.26 -0.18
C ILE A 264 4.31 27.30 0.72
N HIS A 265 3.64 28.44 0.77
CA HIS A 265 2.46 28.64 1.60
C HIS A 265 1.21 27.98 1.01
N ALA A 266 0.17 27.82 1.84
CA ALA A 266 -1.06 27.10 1.47
C ALA A 266 -1.84 27.79 0.34
N ASP A 267 -1.76 29.12 0.25
CA ASP A 267 -2.34 29.95 -0.80
C ASP A 267 -1.61 29.81 -2.15
N GLU A 268 -0.35 29.37 -2.15
CA GLU A 268 0.40 29.08 -3.38
C GLU A 268 0.07 27.70 -3.99
N VAL A 269 -0.50 26.77 -3.21
CA VAL A 269 -0.81 25.40 -3.66
C VAL A 269 -2.28 25.17 -4.03
N ALA A 270 -3.20 26.03 -3.56
CA ALA A 270 -4.63 25.83 -3.71
C ALA A 270 -5.29 26.96 -4.52
N VAL A 271 -5.96 26.58 -5.60
CA VAL A 271 -6.90 27.46 -6.32
C VAL A 271 -8.31 27.09 -5.90
N PHE A 272 -9.03 28.02 -5.31
CA PHE A 272 -10.46 27.85 -4.98
C PHE A 272 -11.26 28.08 -6.26
N VAL A 273 -11.91 27.02 -6.76
CA VAL A 273 -12.78 27.02 -7.96
C VAL A 273 -14.21 26.66 -7.61
#